data_AF-A0A938GMT8-F1
#
_entry.id   AF-A0A938GMT8-F1
#
_cell.length_a   1.000
_cell.length_b   1.000
_cell.length_c   1.000
_cell.angle_alpha   90.00
_cell.angle_beta   90.00
_cell.angle_gamma   90.00
#
_symmetry.space_group_name_H-M   'P 1'
#
loop_
_entity.id
_entity.type
_entity.pdbx_description
1 polymer ?
#
loop_
_entity_poly.entity_id
_entity_poly.type
_entity_poly.pdbx_seq_one_letter_code
_entity_poly.pdbx_strand_id
1 'polypeptide(L)'
;MKTLDCSNGSTSLQHPVKYRTPGMRRTRLLVWEIFNRTPLHAQVTLDLELSAARHCKLSPEQYFNLKAQHPRLWANATIRRQRAVEAGQFPPQPAQLKRWRVHGSRHKRLEAREARKAERRRISDLLRSLKRIRIDSCEEEL
;
A
#
# COMPACT_ATOMS: atom_id res chain seq x y z
N MET A 1 -58.77 -27.05 7.92
CA MET A 1 -58.38 -25.62 7.99
C MET A 1 -57.02 -25.45 7.34
N LYS A 2 -56.92 -24.57 6.33
CA LYS A 2 -55.65 -24.12 5.73
C LYS A 2 -55.17 -22.89 6.49
N THR A 3 -53.90 -22.86 6.87
CA THR A 3 -53.03 -21.69 6.73
C THR A 3 -51.60 -22.17 6.49
N LEU A 4 -51.04 -21.69 5.37
CA LEU A 4 -49.61 -21.56 5.12
C LEU A 4 -49.08 -20.47 6.08
N ASP A 5 -47.81 -20.53 6.48
CA ASP A 5 -46.88 -19.44 6.14
C ASP A 5 -45.42 -19.71 6.56
N CYS A 6 -44.59 -19.88 5.52
CA CYS A 6 -43.45 -19.02 5.21
C CYS A 6 -42.69 -18.39 6.40
N SER A 7 -41.62 -19.04 6.84
CA SER A 7 -40.44 -18.32 7.34
C SER A 7 -39.27 -18.57 6.40
N ASN A 8 -39.16 -17.67 5.42
CA ASN A 8 -38.01 -17.51 4.53
C ASN A 8 -36.74 -17.36 5.36
N GLY A 9 -35.99 -18.46 5.48
CA GLY A 9 -34.57 -18.43 5.78
C GLY A 9 -33.86 -17.65 4.68
N SER A 10 -33.85 -16.33 4.81
CA SER A 10 -32.99 -15.44 4.04
C SER A 10 -31.55 -15.67 4.48
N THR A 11 -31.00 -16.83 4.14
CA THR A 11 -29.57 -17.01 3.93
C THR A 11 -29.23 -16.04 2.82
N SER A 12 -28.88 -14.80 3.20
CA SER A 12 -28.17 -13.90 2.31
C SER A 12 -26.96 -14.68 1.82
N LEU A 13 -27.06 -15.20 0.61
CA LEU A 13 -25.95 -15.70 -0.17
C LEU A 13 -25.06 -14.49 -0.38
N GLN A 14 -24.23 -14.20 0.63
CA GLN A 14 -23.16 -13.24 0.56
C GLN A 14 -22.24 -13.77 -0.53
N HIS A 15 -22.48 -13.33 -1.76
CA HIS A 15 -21.60 -13.58 -2.87
C HIS A 15 -20.17 -13.34 -2.37
N PRO A 16 -19.25 -14.29 -2.54
CA PRO A 16 -17.89 -14.13 -2.06
C PRO A 16 -17.33 -12.88 -2.71
N VAL A 17 -17.15 -11.81 -1.91
CA VAL A 17 -16.65 -10.54 -2.39
C VAL A 17 -15.32 -10.83 -3.06
N LYS A 18 -15.27 -10.67 -4.38
CA LYS A 18 -14.08 -11.01 -5.16
C LYS A 18 -12.90 -10.27 -4.55
N TYR A 19 -11.82 -10.99 -4.23
CA TYR A 19 -10.62 -10.44 -3.59
C TYR A 19 -9.98 -9.23 -4.33
N ARG A 20 -10.38 -9.00 -5.58
CA ARG A 20 -9.90 -7.93 -6.46
C ARG A 20 -10.83 -6.72 -6.57
N THR A 21 -11.96 -6.66 -5.86
CA THR A 21 -12.81 -5.46 -5.91
C THR A 21 -12.07 -4.24 -5.33
N PRO A 22 -12.34 -3.02 -5.83
CA PRO A 22 -11.71 -1.81 -5.32
C PRO A 22 -11.84 -1.62 -3.80
N GLY A 23 -13.02 -1.95 -3.24
CA GLY A 23 -13.28 -1.93 -1.80
C GLY A 23 -12.35 -2.88 -1.03
N MET A 24 -12.21 -4.13 -1.48
CA MET A 24 -11.31 -5.10 -0.85
C MET A 24 -9.85 -4.72 -0.90
N ARG A 25 -9.39 -4.10 -2.00
CA ARG A 25 -8.01 -3.62 -2.09
C ARG A 25 -7.71 -2.53 -1.06
N ARG A 26 -8.63 -1.57 -0.90
CA ARG A 26 -8.51 -0.50 0.11
C ARG A 26 -8.55 -1.06 1.53
N THR A 27 -9.47 -1.97 1.82
CA THR A 27 -9.58 -2.65 3.13
C THR A 27 -8.30 -3.41 3.47
N ARG A 28 -7.69 -4.11 2.51
CA ARG A 28 -6.41 -4.81 2.73
C ARG A 28 -5.26 -3.86 3.01
N LEU A 29 -5.19 -2.73 2.30
CA LEU A 29 -4.17 -1.71 2.53
C LEU A 29 -4.32 -1.15 3.96
N LEU A 30 -5.55 -0.82 4.35
CA LEU A 30 -5.87 -0.28 5.66
C LEU A 30 -5.54 -1.26 6.79
N VAL A 31 -5.90 -2.55 6.62
CA VAL A 31 -5.56 -3.62 7.57
C VAL A 31 -4.05 -3.85 7.65
N TRP A 32 -3.33 -3.74 6.53
CA TRP A 32 -1.88 -3.79 6.55
C TRP A 32 -1.29 -2.63 7.37
N GLU A 33 -1.78 -1.42 7.12
CA GLU A 33 -1.34 -0.19 7.80
C GLU A 33 -1.57 -0.28 9.32
N ILE A 34 -2.75 -0.73 9.75
CA ILE A 34 -3.13 -0.80 11.16
C ILE A 34 -2.47 -1.97 11.88
N PHE A 35 -2.51 -3.18 11.32
CA PHE A 35 -2.11 -4.38 12.08
C PHE A 35 -0.67 -4.81 11.84
N ASN A 36 -0.11 -4.54 10.66
CA ASN A 36 1.22 -5.03 10.28
C ASN A 36 2.30 -3.94 10.34
N ARG A 37 1.94 -2.67 10.11
CA ARG A 37 2.87 -1.54 10.26
C ARG A 37 3.01 -1.06 11.70
N THR A 38 1.94 -1.15 12.50
CA THR A 38 1.97 -0.77 13.91
C THR A 38 2.90 -1.71 14.68
N PRO A 39 3.88 -1.19 15.44
CA PRO A 39 4.78 -2.00 16.26
C PRO A 39 4.00 -2.95 17.18
N LEU A 40 4.48 -4.18 17.39
CA LEU A 40 3.73 -5.21 18.13
C LEU A 40 3.38 -4.80 19.57
N HIS A 41 4.27 -4.05 20.23
CA HIS A 41 4.05 -3.54 21.59
C HIS A 41 3.05 -2.38 21.68
N ALA A 42 2.74 -1.72 20.56
CA ALA A 42 1.81 -0.61 20.55
C ALA A 42 0.36 -1.12 20.48
N GLN A 43 -0.51 -0.54 21.30
CA GLN A 43 -1.94 -0.81 21.26
C GLN A 43 -2.57 -0.17 20.01
N VAL A 44 -3.49 -0.88 19.36
CA VAL A 44 -4.28 -0.32 18.26
C VAL A 44 -5.44 0.46 18.87
N THR A 45 -5.28 1.78 18.95
CA THR A 45 -6.31 2.71 19.42
C THR A 45 -7.13 3.27 18.25
N LEU A 46 -8.32 3.83 18.53
CA LEU A 46 -9.15 4.45 17.50
C LEU A 46 -8.42 5.58 16.76
N ASP A 47 -7.63 6.40 17.46
CA ASP A 47 -6.87 7.48 16.84
C ASP A 47 -5.84 6.96 15.83
N LEU A 48 -5.21 5.82 16.13
CA LEU A 48 -4.30 5.16 15.21
C LEU A 48 -5.05 4.62 13.99
N GLU A 49 -6.21 3.99 14.20
CA GLU A 49 -7.06 3.52 13.10
C GLU A 49 -7.48 4.67 12.17
N LEU A 50 -7.91 5.80 12.73
CA LEU A 50 -8.29 7.00 11.97
C LEU A 50 -7.08 7.67 11.29
N SER A 51 -5.91 7.67 11.93
CA SER A 51 -4.67 8.13 11.31
C SER A 51 -4.27 7.28 10.10
N ALA A 52 -4.35 5.95 10.23
CA ALA A 52 -4.11 5.02 9.13
C ALA A 52 -5.15 5.20 8.01
N ALA A 53 -6.42 5.43 8.35
CA ALA A 53 -7.47 5.73 7.37
C ALA A 53 -7.16 6.98 6.55
N ARG A 54 -6.72 8.07 7.21
CA ARG A 54 -6.27 9.30 6.52
C ARG A 54 -5.08 9.05 5.59
N HIS A 55 -4.09 8.29 6.03
CA HIS A 55 -2.95 7.89 5.18
C HIS A 55 -3.42 7.09 3.95
N CYS A 56 -4.46 6.27 4.11
CA CYS A 56 -5.11 5.55 3.01
C CYS A 56 -6.07 6.39 2.16
N LYS A 57 -6.13 7.72 2.39
CA LYS A 57 -7.03 8.67 1.73
C LYS A 57 -8.51 8.32 1.91
N LEU A 58 -8.89 7.89 3.10
CA LEU A 58 -10.27 7.60 3.49
C LEU A 58 -10.77 8.65 4.48
N SER A 59 -12.02 9.09 4.30
CA SER A 59 -12.73 9.84 5.34
C SER A 59 -13.12 8.91 6.51
N PRO A 60 -13.40 9.44 7.72
CA PRO A 60 -13.86 8.64 8.84
C PRO A 60 -15.11 7.81 8.52
N GLU A 61 -16.08 8.37 7.81
CA GLU A 61 -17.30 7.65 7.39
C GLU A 61 -16.97 6.48 6.45
N GLN A 62 -16.11 6.70 5.45
CA GLN A 62 -15.66 5.65 4.55
C GLN A 62 -14.92 4.54 5.30
N TYR A 63 -14.13 4.91 6.32
CA TYR A 63 -13.46 3.98 7.20
C TYR A 63 -14.46 3.07 7.93
N PHE A 64 -15.46 3.65 8.61
CA PHE A 64 -16.48 2.87 9.33
C PHE A 64 -17.27 1.97 8.39
N ASN A 65 -17.65 2.47 7.21
CA ASN A 65 -18.33 1.69 6.19
C ASN A 65 -17.48 0.49 5.71
N LEU A 66 -16.20 0.71 5.40
CA LEU A 66 -15.30 -0.38 4.97
C LEU A 66 -15.04 -1.40 6.10
N LYS A 67 -14.98 -0.93 7.35
CA LYS A 67 -14.84 -1.81 8.52
C LYS A 67 -16.06 -2.71 8.69
N ALA A 68 -17.26 -2.14 8.56
CA ALA A 68 -18.54 -2.86 8.63
C ALA A 68 -18.75 -3.84 7.46
N GLN A 69 -18.28 -3.51 6.25
CA GLN A 69 -18.44 -4.37 5.06
C GLN A 69 -17.58 -5.65 5.08
N HIS A 70 -16.47 -5.67 5.85
CA HIS A 70 -15.50 -6.76 5.79
C HIS A 70 -15.07 -7.30 7.17
N PRO A 71 -16.00 -7.62 8.08
CA PRO A 71 -15.69 -7.93 9.49
C PRO A 71 -14.74 -9.11 9.65
N ARG A 72 -14.86 -10.14 8.79
CA ARG A 72 -13.98 -11.32 8.82
C ARG A 72 -12.52 -10.97 8.58
N LEU A 73 -12.23 -10.00 7.72
CA LEU A 73 -10.85 -9.63 7.38
C LEU A 73 -10.19 -8.91 8.56
N TRP A 74 -10.94 -8.06 9.25
CA TRP A 74 -10.53 -7.41 10.50
C TRP A 74 -10.30 -8.43 11.61
N ALA A 75 -11.26 -9.33 11.86
CA ALA A 75 -11.12 -10.37 12.87
C ALA A 75 -9.87 -11.25 12.65
N ASN A 76 -9.65 -11.69 11.40
CA ASN A 76 -8.48 -12.48 11.05
C ASN A 76 -7.16 -11.69 11.24
N ALA A 77 -7.15 -10.40 10.95
CA ALA A 77 -5.99 -9.56 11.17
C ALA A 77 -5.68 -9.36 12.65
N THR A 78 -6.72 -9.13 13.48
CA THR A 78 -6.60 -9.05 14.94
C THR A 78 -6.03 -10.34 15.52
N ILE A 79 -6.58 -11.50 15.14
CA ILE A 79 -6.07 -12.81 15.58
C ILE A 79 -4.60 -13.00 15.18
N ARG A 80 -4.24 -12.66 13.94
CA ARG A 80 -2.86 -12.75 13.47
C ARG A 80 -1.91 -11.84 14.25
N ARG A 81 -2.35 -10.64 14.60
CA ARG A 81 -1.57 -9.71 15.42
C ARG A 81 -1.41 -10.25 16.83
N GLN A 82 -2.46 -10.75 17.46
CA GLN A 82 -2.40 -11.31 18.80
C GLN A 82 -1.41 -12.48 18.89
N ARG A 83 -1.49 -13.42 17.94
CA ARG A 83 -0.50 -14.51 17.82
C ARG A 83 0.94 -14.00 17.63
N ALA A 84 1.10 -12.90 16.89
CA ALA A 84 2.42 -12.30 16.69
C ALA A 84 2.96 -11.59 17.94
N VAL A 85 2.07 -10.99 18.75
CA VAL A 85 2.42 -10.43 20.06
C VAL A 85 2.88 -11.54 20.99
N GLU A 86 2.11 -12.63 21.10
CA GLU A 86 2.45 -13.81 21.90
C GLU A 86 3.78 -14.45 21.48
N ALA A 87 4.03 -14.54 20.16
CA ALA A 87 5.28 -15.09 19.62
C ALA A 87 6.46 -14.10 19.60
N GLY A 88 6.25 -12.83 19.94
CA GLY A 88 7.25 -11.75 19.84
C GLY A 88 7.63 -11.34 18.41
N GLN A 89 7.03 -11.95 17.38
CA GLN A 89 7.30 -11.68 15.97
C GLN A 89 6.14 -12.06 15.06
N PHE A 90 6.01 -11.39 13.91
CA PHE A 90 5.09 -11.82 12.86
C PHE A 90 5.62 -13.10 12.18
N PRO A 91 4.72 -14.01 11.75
CA PRO A 91 5.14 -15.20 11.02
C PRO A 91 5.88 -14.81 9.73
N PRO A 92 6.96 -15.53 9.39
CA PRO A 92 7.72 -15.25 8.18
C PRO A 92 6.82 -15.40 6.95
N GLN A 93 6.88 -14.43 6.04
CA GLN A 93 6.11 -14.54 4.79
C GLN A 93 6.55 -15.76 3.97
N PRO A 94 5.60 -16.46 3.31
CA PRO A 94 5.91 -17.52 2.36
C PRO A 94 6.96 -17.06 1.33
N ALA A 95 7.90 -17.94 0.98
CA ALA A 95 8.99 -17.63 0.06
C ALA A 95 8.49 -17.09 -1.30
N GLN A 96 7.33 -17.56 -1.74
CA GLN A 96 6.66 -17.09 -2.95
C GLN A 96 6.38 -15.59 -2.92
N LEU A 97 5.96 -15.02 -1.77
CA LEU A 97 5.67 -13.59 -1.63
C LEU A 97 6.92 -12.74 -1.41
N LYS A 98 8.01 -13.31 -0.84
CA LYS A 98 9.30 -12.63 -0.75
C LYS A 98 9.82 -12.19 -2.13
N ARG A 99 9.62 -13.01 -3.16
CA ARG A 99 10.06 -12.73 -4.55
C ARG A 99 9.42 -11.47 -5.16
N TRP A 100 8.16 -11.18 -4.82
CA TRP A 100 7.42 -10.05 -5.43
C TRP A 100 7.85 -8.69 -4.89
N ARG A 101 8.38 -8.63 -3.66
CA ARG A 101 9.01 -7.40 -3.10
C ARG A 101 10.34 -7.08 -3.78
N VAL A 102 11.05 -8.10 -4.24
CA VAL A 102 12.31 -7.95 -4.99
C VAL A 102 12.06 -7.36 -6.39
N HIS A 103 10.95 -7.72 -7.05
CA HIS A 103 10.64 -7.17 -8.37
C HIS A 103 10.31 -5.67 -8.34
N GLY A 104 9.49 -5.20 -7.40
CA GLY A 104 9.18 -3.77 -7.27
C GLY A 104 10.40 -2.90 -6.90
N SER A 105 11.30 -3.43 -6.06
CA SER A 105 12.55 -2.73 -5.70
C SER A 105 13.56 -2.75 -6.84
N ARG A 106 13.61 -3.81 -7.65
CA ARG A 106 14.42 -3.86 -8.88
C ARG A 106 13.95 -2.83 -9.91
N HIS A 107 12.65 -2.68 -10.11
CA HIS A 107 12.08 -1.67 -11.02
C HIS A 107 12.44 -0.24 -10.57
N LYS A 108 12.23 0.10 -9.29
CA LYS A 108 12.62 1.41 -8.74
C LYS A 108 14.12 1.69 -8.85
N ARG A 109 14.97 0.67 -8.70
CA ARG A 109 16.43 0.81 -8.88
C ARG A 109 16.80 1.04 -10.34
N LEU A 110 16.07 0.47 -11.29
CA LEU A 110 16.27 0.70 -12.73
C LEU A 110 15.85 2.12 -13.11
N GLU A 111 14.68 2.58 -12.70
CA GLU A 111 14.21 3.97 -12.91
C GLU A 111 15.22 4.99 -12.35
N ALA A 112 15.69 4.78 -11.12
CA ALA A 112 16.70 5.65 -10.50
C ALA A 112 18.03 5.65 -11.26
N ARG A 113 18.42 4.52 -11.87
CA ARG A 113 19.64 4.42 -12.68
C ARG A 113 19.47 5.15 -14.01
N GLU A 114 18.31 5.04 -14.65
CA GLU A 114 17.99 5.75 -15.89
C GLU A 114 17.95 7.27 -15.68
N ALA A 115 17.29 7.73 -14.61
CA ALA A 115 17.26 9.15 -14.23
C ALA A 115 18.68 9.72 -14.02
N ARG A 116 19.55 9.01 -13.31
CA ARG A 116 20.95 9.42 -13.13
C ARG A 116 21.74 9.47 -14.44
N LYS A 117 21.44 8.56 -15.38
CA LYS A 117 22.11 8.53 -16.69
C LYS A 117 21.63 9.71 -17.57
N ALA A 118 20.34 10.04 -17.53
CA ALA A 118 19.78 11.20 -18.19
C ALA A 118 20.40 12.50 -17.65
N GLU A 119 20.50 12.63 -16.32
CA GLU A 119 21.10 13.80 -15.68
C GLU A 119 22.58 13.98 -16.06
N ARG A 120 23.36 12.88 -16.07
CA ARG A 120 24.76 12.93 -16.52
C ARG A 120 24.91 13.38 -17.97
N ARG A 121 24.01 12.97 -18.86
CA ARG A 121 24.01 13.43 -20.27
C ARG A 121 23.73 14.92 -20.34
N ARG A 122 22.68 15.39 -19.64
CA ARG A 122 22.31 16.81 -19.57
C ARG A 122 23.47 17.69 -19.08
N ILE A 123 24.14 17.28 -18.00
CA ILE A 123 25.32 17.99 -17.46
C ILE A 123 26.45 18.00 -18.50
N SER A 124 26.72 16.86 -19.14
CA SER A 124 27.76 16.78 -20.16
C SER A 124 27.48 17.69 -21.35
N ASP A 125 26.22 17.80 -21.78
CA ASP A 125 25.83 18.66 -22.89
C ASP A 125 25.94 20.14 -22.52
N LEU A 126 25.50 20.51 -21.31
CA LEU A 126 25.68 21.85 -20.74
C LEU A 126 27.15 22.28 -20.70
N LEU A 127 28.03 21.41 -20.19
CA LEU A 127 29.47 21.67 -20.13
C LEU A 127 30.08 21.84 -21.53
N ARG A 128 29.56 21.09 -22.53
CA ARG A 128 30.01 21.20 -23.92
C ARG A 128 29.58 22.54 -24.53
N SER A 129 28.35 22.98 -24.27
CA SER A 129 27.85 24.29 -24.70
C SER A 129 28.62 25.44 -24.04
N LEU A 130 28.88 25.35 -22.73
CA LEU A 130 29.68 26.36 -22.02
C LEU A 130 31.12 26.46 -22.55
N LYS A 131 31.73 25.32 -22.90
CA LYS A 131 33.05 25.32 -23.55
C LYS A 131 33.04 26.04 -24.90
N ARG A 132 31.98 25.87 -25.70
CA ARG A 132 31.84 26.57 -26.99
C ARG A 132 31.69 28.07 -26.79
N ILE A 133 30.76 28.50 -25.93
CA ILE A 133 30.56 29.92 -25.60
C ILE A 133 31.86 30.57 -25.11
N ARG A 134 32.64 29.86 -24.27
CA ARG A 134 33.94 30.37 -23.79
C ARG A 134 34.99 30.50 -24.89
N ILE A 135 34.97 29.64 -25.91
CA ILE A 135 35.88 29.74 -27.06
C ILE A 135 35.47 30.96 -27.90
N ASP A 136 34.18 31.09 -28.21
CA ASP A 136 33.64 32.19 -29.01
C ASP A 136 33.91 33.56 -28.34
N SER A 137 33.77 33.68 -27.01
CA SER A 137 34.13 34.92 -26.28
C SER A 137 35.63 35.22 -26.21
N CYS A 138 36.51 34.23 -26.42
CA CYS A 138 37.95 34.48 -26.48
C CYS A 138 38.42 34.86 -27.90
N GLU A 139 37.63 34.58 -28.94
CA GLU A 139 37.94 34.96 -30.33
C GLU A 139 37.51 36.40 -30.65
N GLU A 140 36.57 37.00 -29.90
CA GLU A 140 36.14 38.40 -30.09
C GLU A 140 37.05 39.46 -29.40
N GLU A 141 38.02 39.06 -28.58
CA GLU A 141 38.96 39.98 -27.88
C GLU A 141 40.37 40.07 -28.51
N LEU A 142 40.57 39.53 -29.73
CA LEU A 142 41.81 39.62 -30.52
C LEU A 142 41.63 40.47 -31.78
#